data_AF-A0A9W9BX88-F1
#
_entry.id   AF-A0A9W9BX88-F1
#
_cell.length_a   1.000
_cell.length_b   1.000
_cell.length_c   1.000
_cell.angle_alpha   90.00
_cell.angle_beta   90.00
_cell.angle_gamma   90.00
#
_symmetry.space_group_name_H-M   'P 1'
#
loop_
_entity.id
_entity.type
_entity.pdbx_description
1 polymer ?
#
loop_
_entity_poly.entity_id
_entity_poly.type
_entity_poly.pdbx_seq_one_letter_code
_entity_poly.pdbx_strand_id
1 'polypeptide(L)'
;MRRRHIASIRLSRQLANFLLGDIQEQADSRRRHLWTSVYEKIMPLVFGVGYFLEEHRRAVLDRDLGQIRPRSHIGYDICTTGRIANHDLKTIQKMDAPLRLQYFYMYCFILQVLRRTLRPANRARTVGSFLRGWSNHPACSEDIAFFLILGGIGQIAKLLACPTYTDRRRYLHAYITHLSPHASKCWRAHWKDIGVVSPALLDDIPCTSIGITQLDQIWEPGIAEMMKPESRVFTASEKLRYEELQMSKKYVNEIMGYDILRVSAAECVDIDEEMEDRRP
;
A
#
# COMPACT_ATOMS: atom_id res chain seq x y z
N MET A 1 9.90 2.03 -16.20
CA MET A 1 8.87 3.05 -16.55
C MET A 1 7.56 2.44 -17.08
N ARG A 2 7.55 1.68 -18.20
CA ARG A 2 6.30 1.10 -18.79
C ARG A 2 5.48 0.21 -17.84
N ARG A 3 6.13 -0.69 -17.07
CA ARG A 3 5.43 -1.56 -16.09
C ARG A 3 4.75 -0.76 -14.97
N ARG A 4 5.43 0.26 -14.44
CA ARG A 4 4.88 1.15 -13.41
C ARG A 4 3.67 1.93 -13.92
N HIS A 5 3.76 2.49 -15.13
CA HIS A 5 2.63 3.21 -15.75
C HIS A 5 1.37 2.32 -15.88
N ILE A 6 1.53 1.08 -16.38
CA ILE A 6 0.42 0.12 -16.47
C ILE A 6 -0.14 -0.22 -15.08
N ALA A 7 0.73 -0.41 -14.09
CA ALA A 7 0.31 -0.66 -12.71
C ALA A 7 -0.47 0.53 -12.12
N SER A 8 -0.03 1.76 -12.37
CA SER A 8 -0.71 2.98 -11.92
C SER A 8 -2.09 3.13 -12.55
N ILE A 9 -2.22 2.87 -13.86
CA ILE A 9 -3.53 2.85 -14.54
C ILE A 9 -4.48 1.85 -13.87
N ARG A 10 -4.00 0.62 -13.65
CA ARG A 10 -4.82 -0.45 -13.04
C ARG A 10 -5.22 -0.10 -11.62
N LEU A 11 -4.27 0.33 -10.79
CA LEU A 11 -4.55 0.68 -9.40
C LEU A 11 -5.50 1.87 -9.31
N SER A 12 -5.29 2.91 -10.11
CA SER A 12 -6.18 4.10 -10.14
C SER A 12 -7.60 3.71 -10.51
N ARG A 13 -7.78 2.82 -11.50
CA ARG A 13 -9.11 2.27 -11.82
C ARG A 13 -9.74 1.55 -10.62
N GLN A 14 -8.99 0.70 -9.93
CA GLN A 14 -9.50 0.00 -8.75
C GLN A 14 -9.85 0.94 -7.60
N LEU A 15 -9.06 1.99 -7.37
CA LEU A 15 -9.34 3.00 -6.35
C LEU A 15 -10.58 3.85 -6.71
N ALA A 16 -10.74 4.23 -7.98
CA ALA A 16 -11.94 4.93 -8.44
C ALA A 16 -13.19 4.05 -8.31
N ASN A 17 -13.10 2.78 -8.70
CA ASN A 17 -14.18 1.80 -8.52
C ASN A 17 -14.51 1.57 -7.04
N PHE A 18 -13.50 1.54 -6.16
CA PHE A 18 -13.71 1.43 -4.71
C PHE A 18 -14.50 2.62 -4.14
N LEU A 19 -14.31 3.83 -4.69
CA LEU A 19 -14.98 5.05 -4.22
C LEU A 19 -16.40 5.22 -4.77
N LEU A 20 -16.63 4.85 -6.04
CA LEU A 20 -17.85 5.24 -6.78
C LEU A 20 -18.60 4.05 -7.41
N GLY A 21 -18.15 2.82 -7.17
CA GLY A 21 -18.65 1.63 -7.87
C GLY A 21 -18.07 1.49 -9.29
N ASP A 22 -18.37 0.36 -9.94
CA ASP A 22 -17.84 0.09 -11.28
C ASP A 22 -18.50 1.00 -12.34
N ILE A 23 -17.68 1.66 -13.16
CA ILE A 23 -18.14 2.54 -14.23
C ILE A 23 -19.02 1.81 -15.27
N GLN A 24 -18.82 0.50 -15.44
CA GLN A 24 -19.63 -0.30 -16.37
C GLN A 24 -21.06 -0.51 -15.88
N GLU A 25 -21.27 -0.48 -14.56
CA GLU A 25 -22.59 -0.64 -13.92
C GLU A 25 -23.31 0.71 -13.78
N GLN A 26 -22.62 1.83 -14.02
CA GLN A 26 -23.20 3.17 -13.89
C GLN A 26 -24.01 3.54 -15.14
N ALA A 27 -25.34 3.64 -14.99
CA ALA A 27 -26.23 4.17 -16.03
C ALA A 27 -26.22 5.72 -16.11
N ASP A 28 -25.91 6.39 -15.00
CA ASP A 28 -25.96 7.86 -14.87
C ASP A 28 -24.71 8.53 -15.44
N SER A 29 -24.91 9.46 -16.38
CA SER A 29 -23.83 10.24 -17.00
C SER A 29 -23.05 11.07 -15.98
N ARG A 30 -23.71 11.60 -14.93
CA ARG A 30 -23.04 12.40 -13.89
C ARG A 30 -22.04 11.57 -13.09
N ARG A 31 -22.40 10.34 -12.72
CA ARG A 31 -21.52 9.41 -12.00
C ARG A 31 -20.31 9.03 -12.84
N ARG A 32 -20.48 8.81 -14.15
CA ARG A 32 -19.36 8.54 -15.06
C ARG A 32 -18.38 9.71 -15.15
N HIS A 33 -18.87 10.95 -15.25
CA HIS A 33 -17.99 12.14 -15.24
C HIS A 33 -17.23 12.28 -13.93
N LEU A 34 -17.90 12.05 -12.79
CA LEU A 34 -17.26 12.06 -11.48
C LEU A 34 -16.19 10.97 -11.38
N TRP A 35 -16.48 9.76 -11.85
CA TRP A 35 -15.52 8.66 -11.91
C TRP A 35 -14.29 9.03 -12.74
N THR A 36 -14.48 9.60 -13.94
CA THR A 36 -13.38 10.03 -14.81
C THR A 36 -12.54 11.10 -14.12
N SER A 37 -13.17 12.09 -13.49
CA SER A 37 -12.47 13.15 -12.74
C SER A 37 -11.63 12.58 -11.59
N VAL A 38 -12.18 11.65 -10.82
CA VAL A 38 -11.44 10.94 -9.75
C VAL A 38 -10.25 10.19 -10.34
N TYR A 39 -10.49 9.36 -11.35
CA TYR A 39 -9.48 8.55 -12.00
C TYR A 39 -8.31 9.41 -12.52
N GLU A 40 -8.61 10.49 -13.25
CA GLU A 40 -7.60 11.39 -13.81
C GLU A 40 -6.79 12.09 -12.73
N LYS A 41 -7.43 12.47 -11.61
CA LYS A 41 -6.76 13.16 -10.51
C LYS A 41 -5.84 12.25 -9.71
N ILE A 42 -6.27 11.01 -9.45
CA ILE A 42 -5.48 10.08 -8.62
C ILE A 42 -4.35 9.40 -9.40
N MET A 43 -4.49 9.24 -10.73
CA MET A 43 -3.49 8.56 -11.56
C MET A 43 -2.04 9.06 -11.41
N PRO A 44 -1.76 10.37 -11.54
CA PRO A 44 -0.40 10.88 -11.35
C PRO A 44 0.10 10.68 -9.90
N LEU A 45 -0.79 10.78 -8.91
CA LEU A 45 -0.43 10.57 -7.50
C LEU A 45 -0.08 9.11 -7.21
N VAL A 46 -0.86 8.17 -7.74
CA VAL A 46 -0.59 6.73 -7.66
C VAL A 46 0.72 6.38 -8.36
N PHE A 47 1.05 7.06 -9.47
CA PHE A 47 2.34 6.90 -10.13
C PHE A 47 3.50 7.37 -9.26
N GLY A 48 3.36 8.51 -8.58
CA GLY A 48 4.34 9.03 -7.61
C GLY A 48 4.54 8.08 -6.43
N VAL A 49 3.45 7.59 -5.82
CA VAL A 49 3.51 6.58 -4.75
C VAL A 49 4.19 5.29 -5.24
N GLY A 50 3.87 4.85 -6.46
CA GLY A 50 4.51 3.69 -7.07
C GLY A 50 6.02 3.86 -7.28
N TYR A 51 6.47 5.07 -7.61
CA TYR A 51 7.90 5.37 -7.70
C TYR A 51 8.58 5.27 -6.32
N PHE A 52 8.02 5.92 -5.31
CA PHE A 52 8.56 5.86 -3.96
C PHE A 52 8.66 4.42 -3.43
N LEU A 53 7.60 3.63 -3.55
CA LEU A 53 7.60 2.23 -3.11
C LEU A 53 8.62 1.38 -3.86
N GLU A 54 8.84 1.66 -5.15
CA GLU A 54 9.85 0.97 -5.96
C GLU A 54 11.28 1.28 -5.47
N GLU A 55 11.57 2.55 -5.16
CA GLU A 55 12.88 2.95 -4.60
C GLU A 55 13.08 2.42 -3.18
N HIS A 56 12.05 2.49 -2.32
CA HIS A 56 12.08 1.91 -0.97
C HIS A 56 12.37 0.41 -1.01
N ARG A 57 11.66 -0.32 -1.88
CA ARG A 57 11.85 -1.75 -2.08
C ARG A 57 13.27 -2.07 -2.55
N ARG A 58 13.84 -1.29 -3.48
CA ARG A 58 15.24 -1.48 -3.90
C ARG A 58 16.19 -1.29 -2.72
N ALA A 59 16.03 -0.24 -1.92
CA ALA A 59 16.88 -0.01 -0.76
C ALA A 59 16.79 -1.14 0.29
N VAL A 60 15.60 -1.70 0.52
CA VAL A 60 15.41 -2.88 1.38
C VAL A 60 16.19 -4.08 0.84
N LEU A 61 16.04 -4.37 -0.46
CA LEU A 61 16.71 -5.50 -1.09
C LEU A 61 18.23 -5.33 -1.14
N ASP A 62 18.72 -4.13 -1.45
CA ASP A 62 20.15 -3.84 -1.48
C ASP A 62 20.78 -3.95 -0.07
N ARG A 63 20.05 -3.56 0.97
CA ARG A 63 20.50 -3.71 2.36
C ARG A 63 20.66 -5.19 2.74
N ASP A 64 19.69 -6.03 2.37
CA ASP A 64 19.61 -7.40 2.87
C ASP A 64 20.30 -8.42 1.96
N LEU A 65 20.31 -8.19 0.64
CA LEU A 65 20.93 -9.06 -0.36
C LEU A 65 22.26 -8.49 -0.89
N GLY A 66 22.50 -7.19 -0.78
CA GLY A 66 23.70 -6.56 -1.35
C GLY A 66 25.00 -6.78 -0.57
N GLN A 67 24.95 -7.45 0.58
CA GLN A 67 26.13 -7.79 1.37
C GLN A 67 26.44 -9.29 1.27
N ILE A 68 27.63 -9.64 0.78
CA ILE A 68 28.14 -11.02 0.78
C ILE A 68 28.34 -11.44 2.24
N ARG A 69 27.39 -12.18 2.79
CA ARG A 69 27.50 -12.75 4.14
C ARG A 69 28.12 -14.15 4.06
N PRO A 70 28.99 -14.54 5.01
CA PRO A 70 29.36 -15.94 5.18
C PRO A 70 28.08 -16.75 5.42
N ARG A 71 27.95 -17.92 4.77
CA ARG A 71 26.76 -18.80 4.81
C ARG A 71 26.61 -19.52 6.17
N SER A 72 26.63 -18.78 7.28
CA SER A 72 26.63 -19.35 8.63
C SER A 72 25.26 -19.79 9.13
N HIS A 73 24.17 -19.28 8.54
CA HIS A 73 22.80 -19.67 8.86
C HIS A 73 22.06 -20.06 7.59
N ILE A 74 21.61 -21.32 7.54
CA ILE A 74 20.68 -21.81 6.51
C ILE A 74 19.28 -21.53 7.03
N GLY A 75 18.54 -20.67 6.36
CA GLY A 75 17.20 -20.27 6.76
C GLY A 75 16.72 -19.05 5.98
N TYR A 76 15.51 -19.14 5.45
CA TYR A 76 14.79 -18.02 4.86
C TYR A 76 13.77 -17.51 5.86
N ASP A 77 13.84 -16.21 6.16
CA ASP A 77 12.83 -15.55 7.00
C ASP A 77 12.57 -14.14 6.49
N ILE A 78 11.32 -13.68 6.58
CA ILE A 78 10.99 -12.27 6.36
C ILE A 78 10.56 -11.69 7.70
N CYS A 79 11.40 -10.84 8.27
CA CYS A 79 11.18 -10.25 9.56
C CYS A 79 10.81 -8.76 9.42
N THR A 80 10.26 -8.19 10.48
CA THR A 80 10.03 -6.74 10.53
C THR A 80 11.31 -6.05 11.00
N THR A 81 11.76 -5.01 10.30
CA THR A 81 12.97 -4.25 10.67
C THR A 81 12.73 -2.74 10.74
N GLY A 82 13.69 -2.05 11.36
CA GLY A 82 13.67 -0.60 11.51
C GLY A 82 13.81 0.16 10.19
N ARG A 83 13.44 1.45 10.25
CA ARG A 83 13.35 2.41 9.14
C ARG A 83 14.63 2.56 8.30
N ILE A 84 14.48 2.82 7.00
CA ILE A 84 15.55 3.27 6.09
C ILE A 84 15.41 4.79 5.82
N ALA A 85 15.18 5.55 6.90
CA ALA A 85 14.72 6.94 6.84
C ALA A 85 15.57 7.88 5.97
N ASN A 86 16.90 7.71 5.97
CA ASN A 86 17.79 8.55 5.16
C ASN A 86 17.60 8.33 3.65
N HIS A 87 17.31 7.10 3.24
CA HIS A 87 17.04 6.78 1.83
C HIS A 87 15.65 7.30 1.43
N ASP A 88 14.65 7.09 2.29
CA ASP A 88 13.27 7.53 2.06
C ASP A 88 13.19 9.04 1.95
N LEU A 89 13.86 9.78 2.84
CA LEU A 89 13.94 11.24 2.79
C LEU A 89 14.55 11.75 1.48
N LYS A 90 15.67 11.15 1.04
CA LYS A 90 16.31 11.48 -0.25
C LYS A 90 15.39 11.20 -1.43
N THR A 91 14.61 10.13 -1.35
CA THR A 91 13.65 9.76 -2.39
C THR A 91 12.52 10.79 -2.48
N ILE A 92 11.92 11.15 -1.34
CA ILE A 92 10.87 12.18 -1.27
C ILE A 92 11.37 13.53 -1.80
N GLN A 93 12.62 13.90 -1.48
CA GLN A 93 13.23 15.15 -1.97
C GLN A 93 13.40 15.17 -3.50
N LYS A 94 13.58 14.01 -4.15
CA LYS A 94 13.63 13.91 -5.63
C LYS A 94 12.27 13.98 -6.30
N MET A 95 11.18 13.78 -5.56
CA MET A 95 9.82 13.89 -6.07
C MET A 95 9.42 15.35 -6.26
N ASP A 96 8.44 15.58 -7.14
CA ASP A 96 7.92 16.90 -7.47
C ASP A 96 7.49 17.65 -6.20
N ALA A 97 8.20 18.75 -5.91
CA ALA A 97 8.03 19.50 -4.66
C ALA A 97 6.58 19.92 -4.36
N PRO A 98 5.80 20.44 -5.34
CA PRO A 98 4.42 20.86 -5.09
C PRO A 98 3.45 19.72 -4.79
N LEU A 99 3.84 18.48 -5.08
CA LEU A 99 2.99 17.29 -4.97
C LEU A 99 3.40 16.34 -3.83
N ARG A 100 4.50 16.62 -3.10
CA ARG A 100 5.04 15.72 -2.06
C ARG A 100 4.01 15.35 -1.01
N LEU A 101 3.22 16.33 -0.58
CA LEU A 101 2.22 16.13 0.46
C LEU A 101 1.01 15.34 -0.08
N GLN A 102 0.62 15.59 -1.33
CA GLN A 102 -0.44 14.89 -2.03
C GLN A 102 -0.06 13.43 -2.32
N TYR A 103 1.21 13.14 -2.60
CA TYR A 103 1.71 11.77 -2.69
C TYR A 103 1.60 11.05 -1.35
N PHE A 104 1.95 11.71 -0.24
CA PHE A 104 1.78 11.15 1.09
C PHE A 104 0.31 10.88 1.43
N TYR A 105 -0.60 11.81 1.11
CA TYR A 105 -2.04 11.59 1.30
C TYR A 105 -2.57 10.44 0.44
N MET A 106 -2.09 10.32 -0.81
CA MET A 106 -2.42 9.20 -1.68
C MET A 106 -1.94 7.86 -1.09
N TYR A 107 -0.72 7.84 -0.55
CA TYR A 107 -0.19 6.68 0.16
C TYR A 107 -1.07 6.29 1.36
N CYS A 108 -1.46 7.26 2.19
CA CYS A 108 -2.35 7.04 3.32
C CYS A 108 -3.72 6.51 2.87
N PHE A 109 -4.27 7.06 1.79
CA PHE A 109 -5.52 6.59 1.21
C PHE A 109 -5.41 5.14 0.69
N ILE A 110 -4.32 4.78 0.00
CA ILE A 110 -4.08 3.40 -0.44
C ILE A 110 -4.02 2.45 0.76
N LEU A 111 -3.35 2.85 1.85
CA LEU A 111 -3.32 2.05 3.09
C LEU A 111 -4.72 1.87 3.70
N GLN A 112 -5.55 2.92 3.73
CA GLN A 112 -6.93 2.83 4.21
C GLN A 112 -7.74 1.83 3.38
N VAL A 113 -7.64 1.91 2.04
CA VAL A 113 -8.32 0.98 1.14
C VAL A 113 -7.86 -0.45 1.38
N LEU A 114 -6.55 -0.68 1.51
CA LEU A 114 -5.99 -2.00 1.80
C LEU A 114 -6.50 -2.57 3.13
N ARG A 115 -6.41 -1.78 4.22
CA ARG A 115 -6.89 -2.19 5.55
C ARG A 115 -8.37 -2.53 5.54
N ARG A 116 -9.20 -1.74 4.84
CA ARG A 116 -10.64 -1.96 4.74
C ARG A 116 -10.99 -3.17 3.90
N THR A 117 -10.37 -3.34 2.74
CA THR A 117 -10.64 -4.47 1.82
C THR A 117 -10.10 -5.81 2.34
N LEU A 118 -9.14 -5.79 3.26
CA LEU A 118 -8.58 -6.95 3.96
C LEU A 118 -9.14 -7.13 5.38
N ARG A 119 -10.26 -6.47 5.69
CA ARG A 119 -11.07 -6.71 6.89
C ARG A 119 -12.37 -7.43 6.47
N PRO A 120 -12.80 -8.48 7.19
CA PRO A 120 -14.06 -9.14 6.88
C PRO A 120 -15.25 -8.18 7.13
N ALA A 121 -16.22 -8.18 6.22
CA ALA A 121 -17.38 -7.28 6.25
C ALA A 121 -18.33 -7.56 7.43
N ASN A 122 -18.37 -8.79 7.93
CA ASN A 122 -19.28 -9.20 8.99
C ASN A 122 -18.49 -9.66 10.23
N ARG A 123 -18.49 -8.84 11.30
CA ARG A 123 -18.22 -9.29 12.68
C ARG A 123 -19.40 -10.09 13.27
N ALA A 124 -20.41 -10.44 12.48
CA ALA A 124 -21.43 -11.40 12.90
C ALA A 124 -20.78 -12.79 12.94
N ARG A 125 -20.61 -13.31 14.16
CA ARG A 125 -19.98 -14.58 14.50
C ARG A 125 -20.85 -15.74 14.00
N THR A 126 -20.90 -15.96 12.70
CA THR A 126 -21.62 -17.12 12.14
C THR A 126 -20.74 -18.35 12.32
N VAL A 127 -21.17 -19.23 13.22
CA VAL A 127 -20.50 -20.45 13.70
C VAL A 127 -20.08 -21.42 12.58
N GLY A 128 -20.61 -21.24 11.35
CA GLY A 128 -20.32 -22.09 10.19
C GLY A 128 -18.99 -21.84 9.46
N SER A 129 -18.27 -20.75 9.70
CA SER A 129 -17.01 -20.48 8.93
C SER A 129 -15.77 -21.13 9.55
N PHE A 130 -15.85 -21.64 10.77
CA PHE A 130 -14.73 -22.27 11.47
C PHE A 130 -14.25 -23.57 10.78
N LEU A 131 -15.10 -24.20 9.98
CA LEU A 131 -14.80 -25.47 9.29
C LEU A 131 -14.00 -25.32 7.99
N ARG A 132 -13.75 -24.09 7.51
CA ARG A 132 -13.02 -23.88 6.24
C ARG A 132 -11.56 -23.46 6.38
N GLY A 133 -11.01 -23.34 7.59
CA GLY A 133 -9.58 -23.10 7.83
C GLY A 133 -9.04 -21.71 7.44
N TRP A 134 -9.84 -20.85 6.82
CA TRP A 134 -9.51 -19.44 6.61
C TRP A 134 -10.02 -18.68 7.82
N SER A 135 -9.12 -18.34 8.74
CA SER A 135 -9.50 -17.61 9.94
C SER A 135 -10.17 -16.28 9.55
N ASN A 136 -11.32 -15.95 10.14
CA ASN A 136 -12.02 -14.66 9.97
C ASN A 136 -11.25 -13.47 10.57
N HIS A 137 -9.93 -13.60 10.78
CA HIS A 137 -9.11 -12.52 11.31
C HIS A 137 -8.74 -11.57 10.17
N PRO A 138 -8.71 -10.25 10.43
CA PRO A 138 -8.18 -9.29 9.47
C PRO A 138 -6.74 -9.66 9.09
N ALA A 139 -6.29 -9.21 7.92
CA ALA A 139 -4.87 -9.32 7.59
C ALA A 139 -4.03 -8.58 8.64
N CYS A 140 -2.93 -9.17 9.09
CA CYS A 140 -2.03 -8.50 10.01
C CYS A 140 -1.32 -7.34 9.30
N SER A 141 -0.85 -6.35 10.07
CA SER A 141 -0.19 -5.17 9.52
C SER A 141 1.11 -5.53 8.82
N GLU A 142 1.77 -6.58 9.30
CA GLU A 142 3.00 -7.14 8.74
C GLU A 142 2.73 -7.70 7.35
N ASP A 143 1.71 -8.56 7.15
CA ASP A 143 1.29 -9.07 5.83
C ASP A 143 1.05 -7.93 4.83
N ILE A 144 0.39 -6.86 5.28
CA ILE A 144 0.12 -5.69 4.45
C ILE A 144 1.42 -4.96 4.12
N ALA A 145 2.33 -4.78 5.08
CA ALA A 145 3.64 -4.16 4.85
C ALA A 145 4.50 -4.98 3.87
N PHE A 146 4.56 -6.30 4.06
CA PHE A 146 5.24 -7.25 3.17
C PHE A 146 4.74 -7.08 1.74
N PHE A 147 3.42 -7.12 1.58
CA PHE A 147 2.78 -7.04 0.28
C PHE A 147 2.93 -5.66 -0.39
N LEU A 148 2.82 -4.59 0.39
CA LEU A 148 3.00 -3.21 -0.05
C LEU A 148 4.42 -2.96 -0.55
N ILE A 149 5.43 -3.36 0.24
CA ILE A 149 6.84 -3.12 -0.06
C ILE A 149 7.31 -4.03 -1.18
N LEU A 150 7.16 -5.36 -1.06
CA LEU A 150 7.69 -6.29 -2.05
C LEU A 150 6.83 -6.35 -3.32
N GLY A 151 5.51 -6.26 -3.18
CA GLY A 151 4.57 -6.32 -4.31
C GLY A 151 4.40 -5.00 -5.03
N GLY A 152 4.48 -3.88 -4.31
CA GLY A 152 4.24 -2.55 -4.86
C GLY A 152 2.85 -2.38 -5.47
N ILE A 153 2.66 -1.26 -6.17
CA ILE A 153 1.34 -0.88 -6.72
C ILE A 153 0.76 -1.89 -7.73
N GLY A 154 1.61 -2.69 -8.38
CA GLY A 154 1.18 -3.67 -9.37
C GLY A 154 0.44 -4.85 -8.75
N GLN A 155 0.90 -5.36 -7.61
CA GLN A 155 0.21 -6.45 -6.92
C GLN A 155 -0.98 -5.91 -6.13
N ILE A 156 -0.90 -4.69 -5.58
CA ILE A 156 -2.04 -3.99 -4.96
C ILE A 156 -3.21 -3.89 -5.94
N ALA A 157 -2.95 -3.46 -7.18
CA ALA A 157 -3.99 -3.40 -8.21
C ALA A 157 -4.68 -4.76 -8.45
N LYS A 158 -3.91 -5.86 -8.46
CA LYS A 158 -4.46 -7.20 -8.66
C LYS A 158 -5.26 -7.68 -7.45
N LEU A 159 -4.79 -7.38 -6.24
CA LEU A 159 -5.50 -7.68 -5.01
C LEU A 159 -6.84 -6.94 -4.96
N LEU A 160 -6.86 -5.64 -5.27
CA LEU A 160 -8.11 -4.87 -5.25
C LEU A 160 -9.09 -5.32 -6.33
N ALA A 161 -8.60 -5.82 -7.46
CA ALA A 161 -9.42 -6.40 -8.52
C ALA A 161 -10.07 -7.76 -8.14
N CYS A 162 -9.60 -8.44 -7.08
CA CYS A 162 -10.29 -9.62 -6.57
C CYS A 162 -11.66 -9.21 -6.00
N PRO A 163 -12.77 -9.87 -6.36
CA PRO A 163 -14.11 -9.39 -6.03
C PRO A 163 -14.44 -9.58 -4.54
N THR A 164 -14.05 -10.72 -3.96
CA THR A 164 -14.42 -11.08 -2.59
C THR A 164 -13.27 -10.92 -1.59
N TYR A 165 -13.60 -10.72 -0.31
CA TYR A 165 -12.61 -10.72 0.78
C TYR A 165 -11.78 -12.02 0.79
N THR A 166 -12.43 -13.17 0.58
CA THR A 166 -11.76 -14.48 0.57
C THR A 166 -10.74 -14.58 -0.56
N ASP A 167 -11.08 -14.08 -1.75
CA ASP A 167 -10.15 -14.06 -2.89
C ASP A 167 -8.96 -13.13 -2.60
N ARG A 168 -9.21 -11.97 -1.99
CA ARG A 168 -8.16 -11.02 -1.57
C ARG A 168 -7.20 -11.65 -0.56
N ARG A 169 -7.72 -12.34 0.46
CA ARG A 169 -6.89 -13.05 1.46
C ARG A 169 -6.13 -14.20 0.83
N ARG A 170 -6.75 -14.97 -0.06
CA ARG A 170 -6.06 -16.04 -0.79
C ARG A 170 -4.94 -15.50 -1.66
N TYR A 171 -5.20 -14.39 -2.34
CA TYR A 171 -4.21 -13.73 -3.17
C TYR A 171 -3.01 -13.24 -2.36
N LEU A 172 -3.27 -12.56 -1.24
CA LEU A 172 -2.24 -12.08 -0.31
C LEU A 172 -1.40 -13.25 0.25
N HIS A 173 -2.07 -14.28 0.76
CA HIS A 173 -1.38 -15.45 1.31
C HIS A 173 -0.56 -16.18 0.25
N ALA A 174 -1.12 -16.39 -0.95
CA ALA A 174 -0.40 -17.02 -2.05
C ALA A 174 0.82 -16.20 -2.49
N TYR A 175 0.71 -14.87 -2.52
CA TYR A 175 1.83 -13.99 -2.81
C TYR A 175 2.98 -14.21 -1.81
N ILE A 176 2.69 -14.19 -0.51
CA ILE A 176 3.69 -14.39 0.54
C ILE A 176 4.30 -15.81 0.46
N THR A 177 3.46 -16.84 0.36
CA THR A 177 3.91 -18.24 0.27
C THR A 177 4.80 -18.46 -0.96
N HIS A 178 4.53 -17.80 -2.08
CA HIS A 178 5.36 -17.89 -3.28
C HIS A 178 6.72 -17.25 -3.15
N LEU A 179 6.98 -16.42 -2.13
CA LEU A 179 8.33 -15.90 -1.86
C LEU A 179 9.23 -16.91 -1.17
N SER A 180 8.66 -17.86 -0.43
CA SER A 180 9.42 -18.83 0.35
C SER A 180 10.04 -19.91 -0.53
N PRO A 181 11.38 -20.10 -0.48
CA PRO A 181 12.04 -21.21 -1.14
C PRO A 181 11.59 -22.59 -0.63
N HIS A 182 11.06 -22.65 0.59
CA HIS A 182 10.60 -23.89 1.23
C HIS A 182 9.15 -24.23 0.90
N ALA A 183 8.33 -23.23 0.56
CA ALA A 183 6.89 -23.42 0.37
C ALA A 183 6.43 -23.40 -1.10
N SER A 184 7.29 -22.95 -2.02
CA SER A 184 6.91 -22.78 -3.43
C SER A 184 8.00 -23.27 -4.37
N LYS A 185 7.61 -23.86 -5.51
CA LYS A 185 8.56 -24.18 -6.61
C LYS A 185 8.82 -22.98 -7.52
N CYS A 186 7.97 -21.94 -7.48
CA CYS A 186 8.07 -20.77 -8.35
C CYS A 186 8.77 -19.57 -7.69
N TRP A 187 9.33 -19.73 -6.49
CA TRP A 187 9.94 -18.64 -5.72
C TRP A 187 11.00 -17.85 -6.50
N ARG A 188 11.87 -18.51 -7.26
CA ARG A 188 12.88 -17.83 -8.09
C ARG A 188 12.25 -16.90 -9.12
N ALA A 189 11.16 -17.32 -9.77
CA ALA A 189 10.45 -16.46 -10.73
C ALA A 189 9.81 -15.28 -10.01
N HIS A 190 9.26 -15.51 -8.82
CA HIS A 190 8.62 -14.47 -8.03
C HIS A 190 9.62 -13.40 -7.54
N TRP A 191 10.81 -13.81 -7.10
CA TRP A 191 11.88 -12.90 -6.73
C TRP A 191 12.47 -12.13 -7.92
N LYS A 192 12.53 -12.75 -9.11
CA LYS A 192 12.86 -12.06 -10.36
C LYS A 192 11.82 -11.00 -10.72
N ASP A 193 10.53 -11.30 -10.54
CA ASP A 193 9.43 -10.35 -10.77
C ASP A 193 9.48 -9.16 -9.82
N ILE A 194 9.89 -9.40 -8.56
CA ILE A 194 10.20 -8.34 -7.61
C ILE A 194 11.36 -7.51 -8.14
N GLY A 195 12.45 -8.12 -8.59
CA GLY A 195 13.57 -7.41 -9.21
C GLY A 195 14.93 -7.94 -8.81
N VAL A 196 14.98 -9.08 -8.13
CA VAL A 196 16.23 -9.81 -7.86
C VAL A 196 16.57 -10.62 -9.10
N VAL A 197 17.32 -9.99 -10.01
CA VAL A 197 17.66 -10.57 -11.32
C VAL A 197 19.00 -11.29 -11.34
N SER A 198 19.91 -10.97 -10.41
CA SER A 198 21.22 -11.61 -10.30
C SER A 198 21.07 -13.06 -9.83
N PRO A 199 21.58 -14.06 -10.58
CA PRO A 199 21.55 -15.46 -10.15
C PRO A 199 22.22 -15.69 -8.79
N ALA A 200 23.34 -15.01 -8.52
CA ALA A 200 24.04 -15.12 -7.24
C ALA A 200 23.15 -14.68 -6.07
N LEU A 201 22.46 -13.53 -6.21
CA LEU A 201 21.53 -13.04 -5.19
C LEU A 201 20.34 -13.99 -4.99
N LEU A 202 19.84 -14.61 -6.05
CA LEU A 202 18.76 -15.60 -5.94
C LEU A 202 19.21 -16.83 -5.16
N ASP A 203 20.45 -17.28 -5.33
CA ASP A 203 20.98 -18.43 -4.61
C ASP A 203 21.25 -18.14 -3.13
N ASP A 204 21.36 -16.87 -2.75
CA ASP A 204 21.51 -16.44 -1.36
C ASP A 204 20.16 -16.32 -0.61
N ILE A 205 19.03 -16.19 -1.33
CA ILE A 205 17.68 -16.05 -0.72
C ILE A 205 17.36 -17.16 0.29
N PRO A 206 17.61 -18.46 0.03
CA PRO A 206 17.33 -19.53 1.00
C PRO A 206 18.09 -19.41 2.33
N CYS A 207 19.12 -18.55 2.38
CA CYS A 207 19.97 -18.33 3.54
C CYS A 207 19.92 -16.87 4.02
N THR A 208 18.93 -16.08 3.57
CA THR A 208 18.83 -14.66 3.89
C THR A 208 17.60 -14.36 4.72
N SER A 209 17.77 -13.45 5.70
CA SER A 209 16.66 -12.79 6.38
C SER A 209 16.40 -11.44 5.74
N ILE A 210 15.16 -11.19 5.33
CA ILE A 210 14.74 -9.96 4.65
C ILE A 210 13.89 -9.14 5.61
N GLY A 211 14.36 -7.93 5.92
CA GLY A 211 13.73 -7.05 6.87
C GLY A 211 12.75 -6.08 6.20
N ILE A 212 11.46 -6.16 6.51
CA ILE A 212 10.47 -5.24 5.98
C ILE A 212 10.13 -4.15 6.99
N THR A 213 10.15 -2.91 6.52
CA THR A 213 9.78 -1.73 7.28
C THR A 213 8.29 -1.77 7.67
N GLN A 214 7.98 -1.39 8.92
CA GLN A 214 6.59 -1.27 9.38
C GLN A 214 5.80 -0.21 8.61
N LEU A 215 4.48 -0.36 8.50
CA LEU A 215 3.63 0.52 7.67
C LEU A 215 3.77 2.01 8.02
N ASP A 216 3.75 2.33 9.31
CA ASP A 216 3.93 3.67 9.84
C ASP A 216 5.37 4.20 9.66
N GLN A 217 6.35 3.33 9.43
CA GLN A 217 7.76 3.70 9.29
C GLN A 217 8.22 3.90 7.84
N ILE A 218 7.36 3.66 6.85
CA ILE A 218 7.72 3.73 5.43
C ILE A 218 7.82 5.18 4.93
N TRP A 219 6.78 5.99 5.16
CA TRP A 219 6.69 7.35 4.58
C TRP A 219 6.53 8.42 5.67
N GLU A 220 5.76 8.12 6.71
CA GLU A 220 5.43 9.05 7.80
C GLU A 220 6.66 9.72 8.43
N PRO A 221 7.77 9.02 8.73
CA PRO A 221 8.93 9.65 9.37
C PRO A 221 9.58 10.72 8.48
N GLY A 222 9.61 10.49 7.16
CA GLY A 222 10.16 11.45 6.21
C GLY A 222 9.31 12.72 6.11
N ILE A 223 7.98 12.58 6.19
CA ILE A 223 7.07 13.73 6.21
C ILE A 223 7.13 14.44 7.54
N ALA A 224 7.14 13.72 8.66
CA ALA A 224 7.28 14.30 10.00
C ALA A 224 8.54 15.17 10.12
N GLU A 225 9.68 14.71 9.58
CA GLU A 225 10.91 15.50 9.52
C GLU A 225 10.73 16.80 8.73
N MET A 226 10.03 16.74 7.60
CA MET A 226 9.73 17.91 6.77
C MET A 226 8.67 18.85 7.38
N MET A 227 7.85 18.35 8.30
CA MET A 227 6.82 19.12 9.00
C MET A 227 7.33 19.86 10.24
N LYS A 228 8.55 19.54 10.73
CA LYS A 228 9.17 20.22 11.87
C LYS A 228 9.14 21.75 11.73
N PRO A 229 8.99 22.51 12.83
CA PRO A 229 8.93 23.98 12.79
C PRO A 229 10.10 24.62 12.02
N GLU A 230 11.30 24.06 12.16
CA GLU A 230 12.54 24.56 11.55
C GLU A 230 12.64 24.26 10.05
N SER A 231 11.88 23.25 9.58
CA SER A 231 11.87 22.87 8.17
C SER A 231 11.11 23.91 7.33
N ARG A 232 11.74 24.35 6.25
CA ARG A 232 11.15 25.27 5.25
C ARG A 232 10.56 24.54 4.03
N VAL A 233 10.44 23.22 4.10
CA VAL A 233 9.96 22.40 2.97
C VAL A 233 8.48 22.64 2.69
N PHE A 234 7.68 22.83 3.73
CA PHE A 234 6.24 23.11 3.65
C PHE A 234 5.90 24.45 4.29
N THR A 235 4.89 25.10 3.75
CA THR A 235 4.31 26.34 4.27
C THR A 235 3.58 26.11 5.60
N ALA A 236 3.34 27.18 6.36
CA ALA A 236 2.60 27.09 7.62
C ALA A 236 1.16 26.56 7.42
N SER A 237 0.51 26.94 6.32
CA SER A 237 -0.83 26.45 5.97
C SER A 237 -0.83 24.95 5.66
N GLU A 238 0.19 24.44 4.97
CA GLU A 238 0.31 23.01 4.69
C GLU A 238 0.56 22.19 5.96
N LYS A 239 1.37 22.71 6.90
CA LYS A 239 1.61 22.08 8.20
C LYS A 239 0.35 21.98 9.05
N LEU A 240 -0.40 23.09 9.15
CA LEU A 240 -1.69 23.10 9.85
C LEU A 240 -2.68 22.13 9.21
N ARG A 241 -2.76 22.13 7.88
CA ARG A 241 -3.64 21.20 7.14
C ARG A 241 -3.25 19.74 7.33
N TYR A 242 -1.96 19.44 7.40
CA TYR A 242 -1.46 18.11 7.70
C TYR A 242 -1.96 17.61 9.07
N GLU A 243 -1.90 18.45 10.12
CA GLU A 243 -2.38 18.09 11.46
C GLU A 243 -3.88 17.79 11.47
N GLU A 244 -4.69 18.63 10.81
CA GLU A 244 -6.14 18.39 10.66
C GLU A 244 -6.46 17.07 9.95
N LEU A 245 -5.66 16.71 8.94
CA LEU A 245 -5.85 15.49 8.17
C LEU A 245 -5.37 14.24 8.89
N GLN A 246 -4.33 14.32 9.72
CA GLN A 246 -3.94 13.20 10.58
C GLN A 246 -5.08 12.83 11.56
N MET A 247 -5.81 13.83 12.04
CA MET A 247 -6.96 13.63 12.93
C MET A 247 -8.20 13.12 12.21
N SER A 248 -8.59 13.79 11.12
CA SER A 248 -9.83 13.48 10.40
C SER A 248 -9.72 12.25 9.48
N LYS A 249 -8.50 11.90 9.04
CA LYS A 249 -8.21 10.80 8.11
C LYS A 249 -8.95 10.91 6.76
N LYS A 250 -9.44 12.10 6.40
CA LYS A 250 -10.19 12.38 5.16
C LYS A 250 -9.29 12.64 3.95
N TYR A 251 -8.29 11.79 3.75
CA TYR A 251 -7.25 11.97 2.72
C TYR A 251 -7.80 12.07 1.29
N VAL A 252 -8.83 11.28 0.96
CA VAL A 252 -9.45 11.32 -0.37
C VAL A 252 -10.12 12.66 -0.66
N ASN A 253 -10.79 13.26 0.34
CA ASN A 253 -11.42 14.56 0.19
C ASN A 253 -10.38 15.66 0.00
N GLU A 254 -9.24 15.56 0.68
CA GLU A 254 -8.11 16.48 0.46
C GLU A 254 -7.55 16.36 -0.95
N ILE A 255 -7.25 15.14 -1.40
CA ILE A 255 -6.73 14.88 -2.75
C ILE A 255 -7.68 15.48 -3.79
N MET A 256 -8.98 15.37 -3.54
CA MET A 256 -10.01 15.74 -4.50
C MET A 256 -10.43 17.21 -4.40
N GLY A 257 -10.18 17.86 -3.26
CA GLY A 257 -10.50 19.26 -3.00
C GLY A 257 -11.98 19.50 -2.67
N TYR A 258 -12.76 18.45 -2.50
CA TYR A 258 -14.18 18.48 -2.15
C TYR A 258 -14.62 17.14 -1.56
N ASP A 259 -15.76 17.12 -0.89
CA ASP A 259 -16.33 15.91 -0.29
C ASP A 259 -17.05 15.06 -1.35
N ILE A 260 -16.35 14.06 -1.89
CA ILE A 260 -16.89 13.17 -2.92
C ILE A 260 -18.02 12.29 -2.38
N LEU A 261 -17.94 11.93 -1.11
CA LEU A 261 -18.84 10.95 -0.50
C LEU A 261 -20.23 11.54 -0.31
N ARG A 262 -20.32 12.86 -0.08
CA ARG A 262 -21.58 13.62 -0.11
C ARG A 262 -22.21 13.70 -1.50
N VAL A 263 -21.41 13.73 -2.57
CA VAL A 263 -21.91 13.79 -3.96
C VAL A 263 -22.42 12.42 -4.43
N SER A 264 -21.95 11.33 -3.85
CA SER A 264 -22.32 9.95 -4.18
C SER A 264 -23.49 9.37 -3.34
N ALA A 265 -24.13 10.18 -2.49
CA ALA A 265 -25.15 9.73 -1.55
C ALA A 265 -26.46 9.30 -2.23
N ALA A 266 -26.50 8.01 -2.57
CA ALA A 266 -27.68 7.17 -2.34
C ALA A 266 -27.33 5.85 -1.61
N GLU A 267 -26.08 5.35 -1.68
CA GLU A 267 -25.69 4.07 -1.04
C GLU A 267 -24.20 4.00 -0.62
N CYS A 268 -23.54 5.12 -0.30
CA CYS A 268 -22.13 5.08 0.11
C CYS A 268 -21.98 4.92 1.63
N VAL A 269 -21.55 3.72 1.99
CA VAL A 269 -21.11 3.20 3.29
C VAL A 269 -20.41 4.25 4.15
N ASP A 270 -20.84 4.36 5.41
CA ASP A 270 -20.21 5.19 6.43
C ASP A 270 -18.68 4.98 6.46
N ILE A 271 -17.96 6.09 6.31
CA ILE A 271 -16.49 6.16 6.37
C ILE A 271 -16.02 6.57 7.77
N ASP A 272 -16.95 6.79 8.70
CA ASP A 272 -16.70 7.38 10.01
C ASP A 272 -16.54 6.37 11.17
N GLU A 273 -16.58 5.04 10.96
CA GLU A 273 -16.29 4.06 12.02
C GLU A 273 -14.78 3.80 12.19
N GLU A 274 -14.04 4.82 12.62
CA GLU A 274 -12.78 4.64 13.36
C GLU A 274 -12.83 5.46 14.66
N MET A 275 -13.70 5.08 15.58
CA MET A 275 -13.54 5.40 16.99
C MET A 275 -13.87 4.18 17.86
N GLU A 276 -13.01 3.97 18.86
CA GLU A 276 -13.01 2.91 19.89
C GLU A 276 -12.34 1.58 19.52
N ASP A 277 -11.01 1.58 19.56
CA ASP A 277 -10.29 0.52 20.28
C ASP A 277 -8.98 1.08 20.88
N ARG A 278 -9.16 2.03 21.81
CA ARG A 278 -8.16 2.37 22.81
C ARG A 278 -8.88 2.60 24.12
N ARG A 279 -8.95 1.56 24.95
CA ARG A 279 -9.05 1.71 26.40
C ARG A 279 -8.18 0.62 27.07
N PRO A 280 -7.69 0.93 28.28
CA PRO A 280 -6.34 0.60 28.75
C PRO A 280 -6.17 -0.84 29.24
#